data_AF-A0A1I2JAF0-F1
#
_entry.id   AF-A0A1I2JAF0-F1
#
_cell.length_a   1.000
_cell.length_b   1.000
_cell.length_c   1.000
_cell.angle_alpha   90.00
_cell.angle_beta   90.00
_cell.angle_gamma   90.00
#
_symmetry.space_group_name_H-M   'P 1'
#
loop_
_entity.id
_entity.type
_entity.pdbx_description
1 polymer ?
#
loop_
_entity_poly.entity_id
_entity_poly.type
_entity_poly.pdbx_seq_one_letter_code
_entity_poly.pdbx_strand_id
1 'polypeptide(L)'
;MAYKLYLVARNEGLEYVDENGLYRFDISLVKGVWTIYLPGTVGRSHESRALSDEERARIFPLITNYLAEIRWLGLFTRYYEVRFVDRAEVG
;
A
#
# COMPACT_ATOMS: atom_id res chain seq x y z
N MET A 1 0.69 14.86 -11.57
CA MET A 1 0.90 14.86 -10.11
C MET A 1 2.12 14.01 -9.80
N ALA A 2 3.11 14.55 -9.11
CA ALA A 2 4.27 13.78 -8.69
C ALA A 2 3.94 13.05 -7.38
N TYR A 3 4.02 11.72 -7.39
CA TYR A 3 3.89 10.91 -6.18
C TYR A 3 5.14 10.05 -6.01
N LYS A 4 5.37 9.58 -4.77
CA LYS A 4 6.40 8.60 -4.44
C LYS A 4 5.74 7.45 -3.72
N LEU A 5 6.17 6.24 -4.05
CA LEU A 5 5.64 5.02 -3.46
C LEU A 5 6.79 4.04 -3.26
N TYR A 6 6.95 3.55 -2.03
CA TYR A 6 8.05 2.68 -1.68
C TYR A 6 7.70 1.77 -0.50
N LEU A 7 8.33 0.59 -0.49
CA LEU A 7 8.30 -0.33 0.64
C LEU A 7 9.16 0.19 1.80
N VAL A 8 8.65 0.09 3.01
CA VAL A 8 9.33 0.45 4.26
C VAL A 8 9.28 -0.70 5.26
N ALA A 9 9.93 -0.53 6.41
CA ALA A 9 9.89 -1.49 7.52
C ALA A 9 10.18 -2.94 7.06
N ARG A 10 11.29 -3.15 6.34
CA ARG A 10 11.66 -4.47 5.79
C ARG A 10 10.58 -5.13 4.92
N ASN A 11 9.82 -4.33 4.16
CA ASN A 11 8.74 -4.75 3.27
C ASN A 11 7.45 -5.16 3.98
N GLU A 12 7.29 -4.77 5.24
CA GLU A 12 6.05 -4.94 6.02
C GLU A 12 5.19 -3.67 6.02
N GLY A 13 5.72 -2.56 5.48
CA GLY A 13 4.98 -1.32 5.31
C GLY A 13 5.09 -0.75 3.90
N LEU A 14 4.11 0.08 3.56
CA LEU A 14 4.03 0.81 2.30
C LEU A 14 3.83 2.29 2.60
N GLU A 15 4.68 3.15 2.06
CA GLU A 15 4.48 4.60 2.10
C GLU A 15 4.09 5.13 0.71
N TYR A 16 3.03 5.93 0.68
CA TYR A 16 2.61 6.71 -0.47
C TYR A 16 2.66 8.19 -0.11
N VAL A 17 3.34 8.99 -0.91
CA VAL A 17 3.48 10.44 -0.71
C VAL A 17 3.05 11.17 -1.96
N ASP A 18 2.11 12.09 -1.83
CA ASP A 18 1.73 13.04 -2.87
C ASP A 18 1.59 14.47 -2.30
N GLU A 19 1.05 15.38 -3.10
CA GLU A 19 0.80 16.78 -2.70
C GLU A 19 -0.22 16.93 -1.56
N ASN A 20 -1.07 15.92 -1.32
CA ASN A 20 -2.11 15.92 -0.29
C ASN A 20 -1.57 15.35 1.03
N GLY A 21 -0.50 14.57 0.99
CA GLY A 21 0.21 14.15 2.20
C GLY A 21 0.93 12.82 2.08
N LEU A 22 1.21 12.26 3.26
CA LEU A 22 1.85 10.97 3.45
C LEU A 22 0.83 9.97 3.97
N TYR A 23 0.78 8.81 3.34
CA TYR A 23 -0.12 7.72 3.66
C TYR A 23 0.71 6.47 3.90
N ARG A 24 0.43 5.75 4.98
CA ARG A 24 1.14 4.52 5.32
C ARG A 24 0.19 3.37 5.54
N PHE A 25 0.57 2.21 5.04
CA PHE A 25 -0.20 0.98 5.21
C PHE A 25 0.72 -0.13 5.70
N ASP A 26 0.20 -0.95 6.61
CA ASP A 26 0.83 -2.24 6.87
C ASP A 26 0.48 -3.17 5.70
N ILE A 27 1.45 -3.99 5.30
CA ILE A 27 1.30 -4.92 4.20
C ILE A 27 1.87 -6.28 4.57
N SER A 28 1.38 -7.33 3.91
CA SER A 28 1.99 -8.66 3.95
C SER A 28 2.01 -9.29 2.57
N LEU A 29 3.01 -10.14 2.29
CA LEU A 29 3.10 -10.92 1.07
C LEU A 29 3.05 -12.41 1.42
N VAL A 30 1.94 -13.07 1.07
CA VAL A 30 1.75 -14.50 1.34
C VAL A 30 1.39 -15.22 0.05
N LYS A 31 2.18 -16.25 -0.32
CA LYS A 31 1.95 -17.09 -1.51
C LYS A 31 1.77 -16.31 -2.83
N GLY A 32 2.33 -15.11 -2.95
CA GLY A 32 2.19 -14.27 -4.15
C GLY A 32 1.01 -13.29 -4.11
N VAL A 33 0.33 -13.16 -2.97
CA VAL A 33 -0.73 -12.19 -2.74
C VAL A 33 -0.24 -11.13 -1.76
N TRP A 34 -0.21 -9.88 -2.20
CA TRP A 34 -0.06 -8.72 -1.33
C TRP A 34 -1.39 -8.41 -0.66
N THR A 35 -1.36 -8.30 0.66
CA THR A 35 -2.49 -7.83 1.47
C THR A 35 -2.13 -6.48 2.04
N ILE A 36 -2.95 -5.47 1.78
CA ILE A 36 -2.85 -4.13 2.36
C ILE A 36 -3.91 -4.02 3.45
N TYR A 37 -3.47 -3.72 4.67
CA TYR A 37 -4.36 -3.63 5.82
C TYR A 37 -4.90 -2.21 6.02
N LEU A 38 -6.22 -2.11 6.14
CA LEU A 38 -6.96 -0.87 6.35
C LEU A 38 -7.51 -0.77 7.80
N PRO A 39 -7.70 0.45 8.36
CA PRO A 39 -7.28 1.72 7.80
C PRO A 39 -5.75 1.89 7.83
N GLY A 40 -5.25 2.68 6.88
CA GLY A 40 -3.87 3.19 6.93
C GLY A 40 -3.73 4.34 7.92
N THR A 41 -2.52 4.87 8.04
CA THR A 41 -2.24 6.11 8.77
C THR A 41 -1.95 7.26 7.82
N VAL A 42 -2.35 8.47 8.19
CA VAL A 42 -2.21 9.69 7.37
C VAL A 42 -1.35 10.73 8.11
N GLY A 43 -0.53 11.43 7.35
CA GLY A 43 0.28 12.56 7.81
C GLY A 43 1.47 12.16 8.68
N ARG A 44 2.18 13.19 9.17
CA ARG A 44 3.35 13.01 10.05
C ARG A 44 2.97 12.55 11.45
N SER A 45 1.74 12.82 11.87
CA SER A 45 1.18 12.43 13.17
C SER A 45 0.73 10.97 13.25
N HIS A 46 0.82 10.21 12.14
CA HIS A 46 0.36 8.81 12.05
C HIS A 46 -1.10 8.62 12.49
N GLU A 47 -1.98 9.55 12.13
CA GLU A 47 -3.39 9.44 12.49
C GLU A 47 -4.04 8.31 11.72
N SER A 48 -4.59 7.33 12.43
CA SER A 48 -5.36 6.24 11.82
C SER A 48 -6.71 6.76 11.38
N ARG A 49 -6.93 6.82 10.07
CA ARG A 49 -8.18 7.35 9.48
C ARG A 49 -8.56 6.52 8.26
N ALA A 50 -9.86 6.22 8.15
CA ALA A 50 -10.40 5.70 6.92
C ALA A 50 -10.21 6.70 5.78
N LEU A 51 -9.64 6.24 4.66
CA LEU A 51 -9.55 7.01 3.43
C LEU A 51 -10.95 7.30 2.91
N SER A 52 -11.16 8.52 2.44
CA SER A 52 -12.34 8.91 1.66
C SER A 52 -12.38 8.17 0.32
N ASP A 53 -13.54 8.11 -0.31
CA ASP A 53 -13.69 7.45 -1.62
C ASP A 53 -12.82 8.08 -2.70
N GLU A 54 -12.63 9.40 -2.66
CA GLU A 54 -11.73 10.14 -3.55
C GLU A 54 -10.28 9.73 -3.35
N GLU A 55 -9.83 9.62 -2.09
CA GLU A 55 -8.49 9.16 -1.77
C GLU A 55 -8.28 7.70 -2.18
N ARG A 56 -9.27 6.83 -1.96
CA ARG A 56 -9.22 5.43 -2.39
C ARG A 56 -9.08 5.33 -3.91
N ALA A 57 -9.92 6.05 -4.64
CA ALA A 57 -9.92 6.07 -6.11
C ALA A 57 -8.58 6.57 -6.69
N ARG A 58 -7.92 7.51 -5.99
CA ARG A 58 -6.61 8.03 -6.40
C ARG A 58 -5.46 7.10 -6.04
N ILE A 59 -5.45 6.58 -4.82
CA ILE A 59 -4.28 5.91 -4.22
C ILE A 59 -4.26 4.42 -4.57
N PHE A 60 -5.40 3.73 -4.51
CA PHE A 60 -5.43 2.27 -4.62
C PHE A 60 -4.93 1.75 -5.97
N PRO A 61 -5.31 2.33 -7.13
CA PRO A 61 -4.78 1.87 -8.42
C PRO A 61 -3.26 2.00 -8.51
N LEU A 62 -2.68 3.05 -7.91
CA LEU A 62 -1.23 3.29 -7.92
C LEU A 62 -0.48 2.27 -7.04
N ILE A 63 -1.04 1.95 -5.86
CA ILE A 63 -0.52 0.89 -4.99
C ILE A 63 -0.60 -0.46 -5.69
N THR A 64 -1.74 -0.80 -6.27
CA THR A 64 -1.94 -2.08 -6.96
C THR A 64 -0.93 -2.25 -8.09
N ASN A 65 -0.79 -1.25 -8.96
CA ASN A 65 0.17 -1.34 -10.07
C ASN A 65 1.61 -1.48 -9.56
N TYR A 66 2.00 -0.71 -8.54
CA TYR A 66 3.34 -0.80 -7.98
C TYR A 66 3.64 -2.19 -7.40
N LEU A 67 2.74 -2.75 -6.60
CA LEU A 67 2.94 -4.04 -5.94
C LEU A 67 2.80 -5.23 -6.88
N ALA A 68 1.94 -5.12 -7.90
CA ALA A 68 1.76 -6.15 -8.92
C ALA A 68 3.01 -6.31 -9.81
N GLU A 69 3.74 -5.22 -10.04
CA GLU A 69 4.90 -5.18 -10.94
C GLU A 69 6.25 -5.14 -10.22
N ILE A 70 6.26 -5.14 -8.88
CA ILE A 70 7.49 -5.02 -8.10
C ILE A 70 8.45 -6.20 -8.39
N ARG A 71 9.65 -5.88 -8.84
CA ARG A 71 10.68 -6.87 -9.16
C ARG A 71 11.61 -7.10 -7.99
N TRP A 72 11.58 -8.32 -7.45
CA TRP A 72 12.52 -8.74 -6.41
C TRP A 72 13.84 -9.21 -7.05
N LEU A 73 14.95 -8.58 -6.66
CA LEU A 73 16.33 -8.98 -6.98
C LEU A 73 16.57 -9.33 -8.47
N GLY A 74 15.94 -8.59 -9.39
CA GLY A 74 16.30 -8.53 -10.81
C GLY A 74 16.07 -9.79 -11.66
N LEU A 75 15.52 -10.89 -11.11
CA LEU A 75 15.57 -12.18 -11.82
C LEU A 75 14.23 -12.71 -12.35
N PHE A 76 13.08 -12.39 -11.76
CA PHE A 76 11.78 -12.83 -12.31
C PHE A 76 10.66 -11.82 -12.05
N THR A 77 9.95 -11.42 -13.13
CA THR A 77 8.67 -10.71 -13.01
C THR A 77 7.63 -11.72 -12.56
N ARG A 78 7.35 -11.76 -11.25
CA ARG A 78 6.24 -12.54 -10.70
C ARG A 78 5.03 -11.64 -10.69
N TYR A 79 3.93 -12.08 -11.27
CA TYR A 79 2.65 -11.38 -11.11
C TYR A 79 2.16 -11.59 -9.68
N TYR A 80 1.99 -10.50 -8.95
CA TYR A 80 1.41 -10.52 -7.62
C TYR A 80 -0.06 -10.11 -7.69
N GLU A 81 -0.91 -10.86 -6.98
CA GLU A 81 -2.27 -10.40 -6.71
C GLU A 81 -2.21 -9.37 -5.58
N VAL A 82 -3.07 -8.35 -5.62
CA VAL A 82 -3.13 -7.30 -4.60
C VAL A 82 -4.54 -7.20 -4.04
N ARG A 83 -4.67 -7.25 -2.72
CA ARG A 83 -5.95 -7.15 -2.00
C ARG A 83 -5.88 -6.11 -0.90
N PHE A 84 -6.98 -5.39 -0.72
CA PHE A 84 -7.20 -4.48 0.39
C PHE A 84 -8.16 -5.15 1.36
N VAL A 85 -7.81 -5.19 2.65
CA VAL A 85 -8.61 -5.88 3.68
C VAL A 85 -8.73 -4.97 4.90
N ASP A 86 -9.92 -4.86 5.46
CA ASP A 86 -10.14 -4.16 6.72
C ASP A 86 -9.58 -5.00 7.87
N ARG A 87 -8.74 -4.42 8.74
CA ARG A 87 -8.14 -5.14 9.89
C ARG A 87 -9.19 -5.79 10.79
N ALA A 88 -10.39 -5.22 10.85
CA ALA A 88 -11.50 -5.78 11.61
C ALA A 88 -11.96 -7.16 11.11
N GLU A 89 -11.65 -7.50 9.85
CA GLU A 89 -12.04 -8.78 9.22
C GLU A 89 -10.94 -9.86 9.33
N VAL A 90 -9.77 -9.51 9.87
CA VAL A 90 -8.60 -10.41 10.00
C VAL A 90 -8.38 -10.85 11.46
N GLY A 91 -9.36 -10.61 12.33
CA GLY A 91 -9.36 -10.94 13.76
C GLY A 91 -10.14 -12.20 14.12
#